data_AF-A0A317CEH4-F1
#
_entry.id   AF-A0A317CEH4-F1
#
_cell.length_a   1.000
_cell.length_b   1.000
_cell.length_c   1.000
_cell.angle_alpha   90.00
_cell.angle_beta   90.00
_cell.angle_gamma   90.00
#
_symmetry.space_group_name_H-M   'P 1'
#
loop_
_entity.id
_entity.type
_entity.pdbx_description
1 polymer ?
#
loop_
_entity_poly.entity_id
_entity_poly.type
_entity_poly.pdbx_seq_one_letter_code
_entity_poly.pdbx_strand_id
1 'polypeptide(L)' 'MFDAVIGLRQQTVHPTDRPNLSLSDFVAPKDSEAQDHIGAFAVTAGIGLDKLVAEFDAAHDDDYNSIMAKAIADRFA' A
#
# COMPACT_ATOMS: atom_id res chain seq x y z
N MET A 1 7.60 16.83 8.96
CA MET A 1 6.15 16.56 8.92
C MET A 1 5.74 16.72 7.46
N PHE A 2 4.83 15.91 6.92
CA PHE A 2 4.48 15.98 5.50
C PHE A 2 3.73 17.28 5.19
N ASP A 3 4.18 18.04 4.18
CA ASP A 3 3.57 19.33 3.81
C ASP A 3 2.30 19.15 2.95
N ALA A 4 2.21 18.07 2.20
CA ALA A 4 1.05 17.71 1.38
C ALA A 4 1.01 16.20 1.08
N VAL A 5 -0.20 15.67 0.91
CA VAL A 5 -0.45 14.34 0.33
C VAL A 5 -1.00 14.55 -1.07
N ILE A 6 -0.27 14.10 -2.10
CA ILE A 6 -0.60 14.37 -3.50
C ILE A 6 -1.51 13.26 -4.04
N GLY A 7 -2.71 13.63 -4.48
CA GLY A 7 -3.65 12.75 -5.18
C GLY A 7 -3.61 12.97 -6.70
N LEU A 8 -3.90 11.91 -7.45
CA LEU A 8 -4.20 12.00 -8.89
C LEU A 8 -5.71 11.92 -9.09
N ARG A 9 -6.19 12.43 -10.23
CA ARG A 9 -7.61 12.39 -10.60
C ARG A 9 -7.80 11.48 -11.82
N GLN A 10 -8.89 10.72 -11.82
CA GLN A 10 -9.32 9.97 -13.01
C GLN A 10 -9.49 10.92 -14.21
N GLN A 11 -9.13 10.47 -15.41
CA GLN A 11 -9.19 11.29 -16.64
C GLN A 11 -9.94 10.62 -17.80
N THR A 12 -10.60 9.51 -17.55
CA THR A 12 -11.39 8.81 -18.57
C THR A 12 -12.73 9.52 -18.77
N VAL A 13 -13.13 9.74 -20.03
CA VAL A 13 -14.48 10.21 -20.33
C VAL A 13 -15.47 9.12 -19.95
N HIS A 14 -16.48 9.49 -19.17
CA HIS A 14 -17.50 8.56 -18.73
C HIS A 14 -18.78 8.70 -19.58
N PRO A 15 -19.40 7.59 -20.00
CA PRO A 15 -20.68 7.63 -20.73
C PRO A 15 -21.84 8.12 -19.85
N THR A 16 -21.65 8.09 -18.53
CA THR A 16 -22.61 8.50 -17.51
C THR A 16 -22.11 9.75 -16.79
N ASP A 17 -23.00 10.43 -16.05
CA ASP A 17 -22.71 11.64 -15.27
C ASP A 17 -21.92 11.35 -13.97
N ARG A 18 -21.08 10.31 -13.98
CA ARG A 18 -20.26 9.97 -12.81
C ARG A 18 -19.05 10.90 -12.76
N PRO A 19 -18.69 11.43 -11.58
CA PRO A 19 -17.53 12.30 -11.44
C PRO A 19 -16.23 11.52 -11.64
N ASN A 20 -15.21 12.23 -12.10
CA ASN A 20 -13.84 11.74 -12.08
C ASN A 20 -13.27 11.87 -10.67
N LEU A 21 -13.09 10.75 -9.97
CA LEU A 21 -12.70 10.75 -8.56
C LEU A 21 -11.20 11.00 -8.36
N SER A 22 -10.85 11.57 -7.21
CA SER A 22 -9.51 11.65 -6.63
C SER A 22 -9.55 11.33 -5.14
N LEU A 23 -8.43 10.84 -4.58
CA LEU A 23 -8.33 10.60 -3.13
C LEU A 23 -8.58 11.86 -2.29
N SER A 24 -8.24 13.05 -2.82
CA SER A 24 -8.47 14.33 -2.14
C SER A 24 -9.95 14.67 -1.97
N ASP A 25 -10.84 14.07 -2.76
CA ASP A 25 -12.28 14.37 -2.73
C ASP A 25 -12.95 13.84 -1.45
N PHE A 26 -12.27 12.95 -0.71
CA PHE A 26 -12.73 12.40 0.57
C PHE A 26 -12.22 13.18 1.79
N VAL A 27 -11.56 14.32 1.57
CA VAL A 27 -11.12 15.23 2.63
C VAL A 27 -11.83 16.56 2.45
N ALA A 28 -12.31 17.15 3.55
CA ALA A 28 -13.01 18.41 3.54
C ALA A 28 -12.17 19.52 2.85
N PRO A 29 -12.73 20.26 1.88
CA PRO A 29 -12.06 21.38 1.23
C PRO A 29 -11.59 22.43 2.25
N LYS A 30 -10.49 23.14 1.95
CA LYS A 30 -9.90 24.13 2.87
C LYS A 30 -10.83 25.31 3.20
N ASP A 31 -11.75 25.60 2.30
CA ASP A 31 -12.79 26.62 2.43
C ASP A 31 -14.04 26.09 3.15
N SER A 32 -14.12 24.79 3.45
CA SER A 32 -15.12 24.26 4.37
C SER A 32 -14.75 24.60 5.80
N GLU A 33 -15.72 24.95 6.64
CA GLU A 33 -15.53 25.17 8.08
C GLU A 33 -15.33 23.85 8.85
N ALA A 34 -15.24 22.72 8.16
CA ALA A 34 -15.12 21.40 8.76
C ALA A 34 -13.66 21.09 9.11
N GLN A 35 -13.44 20.65 10.35
CA GLN A 35 -12.16 20.08 10.76
C GLN A 35 -12.11 18.60 10.35
N ASP A 36 -11.17 18.29 9.45
CA ASP A 36 -10.98 16.93 8.92
C ASP A 36 -9.54 16.45 9.13
N HIS A 37 -9.33 15.14 9.07
CA HIS A 37 -8.10 14.48 9.46
C HIS A 37 -7.71 13.37 8.50
N ILE A 38 -6.39 13.16 8.34
CA ILE A 38 -5.83 12.04 7.58
C ILE A 38 -4.83 11.28 8.47
N GLY A 39 -4.87 9.95 8.39
CA GLY A 39 -3.94 9.05 9.07
C GLY A 39 -3.07 8.28 8.06
N ALA A 40 -1.93 7.77 8.54
CA ALA A 40 -1.03 6.92 7.77
C ALA A 40 -0.43 5.82 8.65
N PHE A 41 -0.11 4.68 8.06
CA PHE A 41 0.52 3.55 8.75
C PHE A 41 1.51 2.83 7.82
N ALA A 42 2.44 2.09 8.43
CA ALA A 42 3.35 1.17 7.74
C ALA A 42 3.55 -0.07 8.61
N VAL A 43 3.48 -1.27 8.01
CA VAL A 43 3.61 -2.56 8.68
C VAL A 43 4.56 -3.47 7.91
N THR A 44 5.14 -4.44 8.60
CA THR A 44 5.93 -5.50 7.96
C THR A 44 5.90 -6.76 8.82
N ALA A 45 5.70 -7.91 8.18
CA ALA A 45 5.96 -9.23 8.75
C ALA A 45 7.35 -9.77 8.32
N GLY A 46 8.15 -8.96 7.62
CA GLY A 46 9.36 -9.38 6.91
C GLY A 46 10.68 -9.19 7.67
N ILE A 47 10.65 -8.88 8.97
CA ILE A 47 11.89 -8.76 9.76
C ILE A 47 12.55 -10.15 9.87
N GLY A 48 13.70 -10.33 9.22
CA GLY A 48 14.43 -11.61 9.19
C GLY A 48 14.03 -12.56 8.06
N LEU A 49 13.05 -12.19 7.22
CA LEU A 49 12.61 -13.00 6.08
C LEU A 49 13.76 -13.24 5.09
N ASP A 50 14.55 -12.21 4.78
CA ASP A 50 15.67 -12.33 3.84
C ASP A 50 16.71 -13.36 4.29
N LYS A 51 16.94 -13.46 5.61
CA LYS A 51 17.86 -14.46 6.18
C LYS A 51 17.28 -15.87 6.04
N LEU A 52 16.01 -16.05 6.34
CA LEU A 52 15.31 -17.34 6.23
C LEU A 52 15.27 -17.83 4.77
N VAL A 53 15.01 -16.92 3.84
CA VAL A 53 15.04 -17.20 2.40
C VAL A 53 16.44 -17.64 1.96
N ALA A 54 17.49 -16.92 2.38
CA ALA A 54 18.86 -17.29 2.05
C ALA A 54 19.27 -18.66 2.63
N GLU A 55 18.73 -19.05 3.79
CA GLU A 55 18.92 -20.38 4.36
C GLU A 55 18.26 -21.48 3.51
N PHE A 56 17.03 -21.25 3.01
CA PHE A 56 16.36 -22.19 2.09
C PHE A 56 17.04 -22.29 0.73
N ASP A 57 17.42 -21.16 0.14
CA ASP A 57 18.11 -21.13 -1.15
C ASP A 57 19.48 -21.86 -1.08
N ALA A 58 20.20 -21.75 0.06
CA ALA A 58 21.47 -22.46 0.26
C ALA A 58 21.30 -23.96 0.58
N ALA A 59 20.10 -24.38 1.02
CA ALA A 59 19.82 -25.75 1.43
C ALA A 59 19.26 -26.57 0.25
N HIS A 60 20.16 -27.13 -0.57
CA HIS A 60 19.81 -28.04 -1.68
C HIS A 60 18.82 -27.45 -2.71
N ASP A 61 18.88 -26.12 -2.94
CA ASP A 61 17.97 -25.42 -3.85
C ASP A 61 16.48 -25.61 -3.48
N ASP A 62 16.13 -25.43 -2.19
CA ASP A 62 14.75 -25.53 -1.70
C ASP A 62 13.93 -24.27 -2.04
N ASP A 63 13.74 -24.07 -3.35
CA ASP A 63 12.95 -22.98 -3.93
C ASP A 63 11.51 -22.97 -3.40
N TYR A 64 10.97 -24.15 -3.08
CA TYR A 64 9.60 -24.27 -2.56
C TYR A 64 9.46 -23.55 -1.22
N ASN A 65 10.31 -23.84 -0.25
CA ASN A 65 10.23 -23.21 1.07
C ASN A 65 10.60 -21.72 1.01
N SER A 66 11.53 -21.32 0.14
CA SER A 66 11.84 -19.91 -0.15
C SER A 66 10.62 -19.14 -0.65
N ILE A 67 9.91 -19.67 -1.65
CA ILE A 67 8.67 -19.08 -2.18
C ILE A 67 7.58 -19.07 -1.12
N MET A 68 7.43 -20.17 -0.37
CA MET A 68 6.40 -20.29 0.66
C MET A 68 6.61 -19.28 1.80
N ALA A 69 7.84 -19.10 2.27
CA ALA A 69 8.16 -18.12 3.31
C ALA A 69 7.83 -16.69 2.87
N LYS A 70 8.19 -16.32 1.63
CA LYS A 70 7.84 -15.02 1.04
C LYS A 70 6.32 -14.85 0.95
N ALA A 71 5.61 -15.87 0.47
CA ALA A 71 4.16 -15.83 0.36
C ALA A 71 3.50 -15.66 1.73
N ILE A 72 3.94 -16.40 2.75
CA ILE A 72 3.38 -16.29 4.11
C ILE A 72 3.63 -14.90 4.70
N ALA A 73 4.84 -14.36 4.56
CA ALA A 73 5.14 -13.01 5.05
C ALA A 73 4.28 -11.94 4.36
N ASP A 74 4.05 -12.06 3.06
CA ASP A 74 3.14 -11.19 2.30
C ASP A 74 1.67 -11.36 2.70
N ARG A 75 1.24 -12.55 3.16
CA ARG A 75 -0.12 -12.75 3.70
C ARG A 75 -0.30 -12.23 5.12
N PHE A 76 0.77 -12.07 5.89
CA PHE A 76 0.74 -11.52 7.25
C PHE A 76 0.91 -10.00 7.32
N ALA A 77 1.58 -9.40 6.33
CA ALA A 77 1.70 -7.96 6.19
C ALA A 77 0.35 -7.31 5.84
#